data_AF-A0A1I6PL56-F1
#
_entry.id   AF-A0A1I6PL56-F1
#
_cell.length_a   1.000
_cell.length_b   1.000
_cell.length_c   1.000
_cell.angle_alpha   90.00
_cell.angle_beta   90.00
_cell.angle_gamma   90.00
#
_symmetry.space_group_name_H-M   'P 1'
#
loop_
_entity.id
_entity.type
_entity.pdbx_description
1 polymer ?
#
loop_
_entity_poly.entity_id
_entity_poly.type
_entity_poly.pdbx_seq_one_letter_code
_entity_poly.pdbx_strand_id
1 'polypeptide(L)'
;MTDLLTKETNLLYYKRYKNRVTTTDYLKWANSLAVADIDSITLYKILSMDSNESLFSFEDYFNKFLFELGISIPVYEECARTYLYYLCKEIISNSRNTNDIVKDILKVVSELDYPEDLITWVNIDEDLDRIMYDDQYHKPNEVEVRKQIILEAKKYIAKVDVLEVN
;
A
#
# COMPACT_ATOMS: atom_id res chain seq x y z
N MET A 1 5.77 0.67 19.49
CA MET A 1 5.50 -0.54 18.68
C MET A 1 5.84 -0.14 17.25
N THR A 2 6.74 -0.86 16.59
CA THR A 2 7.47 -0.39 15.40
C THR A 2 6.50 -0.01 14.26
N ASP A 3 6.66 1.20 13.71
CA ASP A 3 5.91 1.73 12.56
C ASP A 3 5.73 0.70 11.43
N LEU A 4 6.79 -0.06 11.13
CA LEU A 4 6.77 -1.14 10.16
C LEU A 4 5.71 -2.21 10.44
N LEU A 5 5.52 -2.61 11.71
CA LEU A 5 4.53 -3.63 12.06
C LEU A 5 3.12 -3.20 11.66
N THR A 6 2.78 -1.95 11.94
CA THR A 6 1.48 -1.38 11.57
C THR A 6 1.35 -1.33 10.04
N LYS A 7 2.34 -0.78 9.33
CA LYS A 7 2.29 -0.64 7.86
C LYS A 7 2.19 -1.98 7.14
N GLU A 8 3.02 -2.96 7.50
CA GLU A 8 3.02 -4.29 6.88
C GLU A 8 1.72 -5.04 7.18
N THR A 9 1.20 -4.91 8.41
CA THR A 9 -0.09 -5.51 8.81
C THR A 9 -1.26 -4.88 8.08
N ASN A 10 -1.30 -3.54 7.97
CA ASN A 10 -2.31 -2.81 7.20
C ASN A 10 -2.27 -3.17 5.71
N LEU A 11 -1.08 -3.31 5.13
CA LEU A 11 -0.92 -3.74 3.73
C LEU A 11 -1.49 -5.15 3.52
N LEU A 12 -1.28 -6.06 4.46
CA LEU A 12 -1.84 -7.40 4.39
C LEU A 12 -3.37 -7.38 4.53
N TYR A 13 -3.89 -6.60 5.49
CA TYR A 13 -5.34 -6.42 5.67
C TYR A 13 -6.01 -5.78 4.46
N TYR A 14 -5.37 -4.81 3.80
CA TYR A 14 -5.87 -4.27 2.53
C TYR A 14 -6.12 -5.40 1.54
N LYS A 15 -5.15 -6.29 1.32
CA LYS A 15 -5.30 -7.46 0.44
C LYS A 15 -6.41 -8.42 0.91
N ARG A 16 -6.57 -8.62 2.22
CA ARG A 16 -7.69 -9.42 2.79
C ARG A 16 -9.04 -8.80 2.47
N TYR A 17 -9.22 -7.50 2.71
CA TYR A 17 -10.46 -6.79 2.38
C TYR A 17 -10.80 -6.85 0.88
N LYS A 18 -9.79 -6.90 0.01
CA LYS A 18 -9.99 -7.09 -1.44
C LYS A 18 -10.21 -8.55 -1.86
N ASN A 19 -10.18 -9.52 -0.94
CA ASN A 19 -10.17 -10.96 -1.23
C ASN A 19 -9.06 -11.38 -2.21
N ARG A 20 -7.87 -10.80 -2.07
CA ARG A 20 -6.71 -11.02 -2.94
C ARG A 20 -5.46 -11.51 -2.20
N VAL A 21 -5.56 -11.77 -0.91
CA VAL A 21 -4.44 -12.24 -0.10
C VAL A 21 -4.04 -13.66 -0.52
N THR A 22 -2.74 -13.93 -0.52
CA THR A 22 -2.16 -15.25 -0.81
C THR A 22 -1.25 -15.71 0.33
N THR A 23 -0.91 -16.99 0.36
CA THR A 23 0.10 -17.54 1.29
C THR A 23 1.44 -16.84 1.17
N THR A 24 1.83 -16.47 -0.06
CA THR A 24 3.05 -15.68 -0.34
C THR A 24 3.00 -14.30 0.32
N ASP A 25 1.83 -13.67 0.42
CA ASP A 25 1.71 -12.37 1.08
C ASP A 25 1.94 -12.49 2.59
N TYR A 26 1.42 -13.54 3.23
CA TYR A 26 1.70 -13.84 4.63
C TYR A 26 3.18 -14.11 4.89
N LEU A 27 3.84 -14.87 4.01
CA LEU A 27 5.29 -15.13 4.13
C LEU A 27 6.12 -13.85 3.97
N LYS A 28 5.76 -12.99 3.01
CA LYS A 28 6.43 -11.69 2.82
C LYS A 28 6.24 -10.78 4.03
N TRP A 29 5.01 -10.69 4.53
CA TRP A 29 4.69 -9.96 5.76
C TRP A 29 5.53 -10.50 6.91
N ALA A 30 5.54 -11.82 7.15
CA ALA A 30 6.25 -12.41 8.27
C ALA A 30 7.77 -12.17 8.18
N ASN A 31 8.33 -12.23 6.97
CA ASN A 31 9.75 -11.95 6.73
C ASN A 31 10.09 -10.48 6.97
N SER A 32 9.25 -9.55 6.54
CA SER A 32 9.45 -8.11 6.80
C SER A 32 9.54 -7.80 8.30
N LEU A 33 8.72 -8.47 9.12
CA LEU A 33 8.72 -8.28 10.57
C LEU A 33 9.96 -8.91 11.22
N ALA A 34 10.37 -10.10 10.78
CA ALA A 34 11.57 -10.76 11.30
C ALA A 34 12.85 -10.01 10.95
N VAL A 35 12.96 -9.42 9.74
CA VAL A 35 14.08 -8.55 9.36
C VAL A 35 14.16 -7.29 10.23
N ALA A 36 13.04 -6.88 10.82
CA ALA A 36 12.96 -5.75 11.74
C ALA A 36 13.05 -6.16 13.21
N ASP A 37 13.60 -7.35 13.50
CA ASP A 37 13.83 -7.89 14.85
C ASP A 37 12.55 -7.97 15.71
N ILE A 38 11.39 -8.18 15.09
CA ILE A 38 10.15 -8.50 15.81
C ILE A 38 10.13 -9.99 16.10
N ASP A 39 10.28 -10.34 17.38
CA ASP A 39 10.34 -11.73 17.81
C ASP A 39 8.99 -12.24 18.32
N SER A 40 8.49 -13.31 17.69
CA SER A 40 7.34 -14.07 18.18
C SER A 40 7.42 -15.52 17.70
N ILE A 41 7.12 -16.46 18.60
CA ILE A 41 7.01 -17.89 18.26
C ILE A 41 5.98 -18.10 17.16
N THR A 42 4.86 -17.36 17.19
CA THR A 42 3.81 -17.45 16.17
C THR A 42 4.27 -16.89 14.83
N LEU A 43 5.08 -15.82 14.83
CA LEU A 43 5.69 -15.29 13.61
C LEU A 43 6.66 -16.29 12.97
N TYR A 44 7.54 -16.90 13.78
CA TYR A 44 8.46 -17.93 13.30
C TYR A 44 7.73 -19.17 12.80
N LYS A 45 6.58 -19.50 13.38
CA LYS A 45 5.73 -20.57 12.86
C LYS A 45 5.27 -20.26 11.44
N ILE A 46 4.79 -19.04 11.17
CA ILE A 46 4.39 -18.62 9.81
C ILE A 46 5.57 -18.69 8.84
N LEU A 47 6.76 -18.23 9.26
CA LEU A 47 7.98 -18.31 8.43
C LEU A 47 8.41 -19.74 8.08
N SER A 48 8.09 -20.71 8.94
CA SER A 48 8.42 -22.12 8.71
C SER A 48 7.42 -22.85 7.79
N MET A 49 6.29 -22.22 7.45
CA MET A 49 5.24 -22.84 6.64
C MET A 49 5.61 -22.86 5.16
N ASP A 50 5.14 -23.89 4.45
CA ASP A 50 5.28 -23.97 2.99
C ASP A 50 4.19 -23.15 2.29
N SER A 51 4.53 -22.49 1.18
CA SER A 51 3.57 -21.65 0.44
C SER A 51 2.42 -22.44 -0.20
N ASN A 52 2.56 -23.77 -0.33
CA ASN A 52 1.50 -24.68 -0.78
C ASN A 52 0.56 -25.13 0.36
N GLU A 53 0.83 -24.76 1.62
CA GLU A 53 -0.12 -25.00 2.71
C GLU A 53 -1.41 -24.20 2.51
N SER A 54 -2.45 -24.61 3.25
CA SER A 54 -3.75 -23.96 3.20
C SER A 54 -3.67 -22.50 3.64
N LEU A 55 -4.33 -21.61 2.89
CA LEU A 55 -4.48 -20.20 3.25
C LEU A 55 -5.09 -20.04 4.65
N PHE A 56 -6.06 -20.88 5.02
CA PHE A 56 -6.70 -20.85 6.34
C PHE A 56 -5.70 -21.06 7.48
N SER A 57 -4.71 -21.94 7.29
CA SER A 57 -3.65 -22.15 8.29
C SER A 57 -2.84 -20.88 8.52
N PHE A 58 -2.51 -20.15 7.44
CA PHE A 58 -1.81 -18.87 7.55
C PHE A 58 -2.67 -17.83 8.29
N GLU A 59 -3.97 -17.77 7.98
CA GLU A 59 -4.88 -16.84 8.64
C GLU A 59 -5.03 -17.13 10.15
N ASP A 60 -5.08 -18.40 10.55
CA ASP A 60 -5.16 -18.81 11.96
C ASP A 60 -3.94 -18.34 12.75
N TYR A 61 -2.73 -18.61 12.24
CA TYR A 61 -1.51 -18.15 12.90
C TYR A 61 -1.36 -16.64 12.86
N PHE A 62 -1.75 -15.98 11.76
CA PHE A 62 -1.74 -14.52 11.67
C PHE A 62 -2.66 -13.89 12.72
N ASN A 63 -3.91 -14.35 12.83
CA ASN A 63 -4.85 -13.84 13.83
C ASN A 63 -4.36 -14.11 15.26
N LYS A 64 -3.73 -15.27 15.50
CA LYS A 64 -3.10 -15.58 16.79
C LYS A 64 -1.96 -14.61 17.11
N PHE A 65 -1.09 -14.30 16.15
CA PHE A 65 -0.01 -13.34 16.33
C PHE A 65 -0.55 -11.94 16.69
N LEU A 66 -1.60 -11.48 16.01
CA LEU A 66 -2.23 -10.20 16.32
C LEU A 66 -2.84 -10.18 17.72
N PHE A 67 -3.51 -11.26 18.11
CA PHE A 67 -4.06 -11.41 19.45
C PHE A 67 -2.97 -11.38 20.54
N GLU A 68 -1.85 -12.07 20.32
CA GLU A 68 -0.70 -12.07 21.25
C GLU A 68 -0.13 -10.67 21.47
N LEU A 69 -0.12 -9.83 20.42
CA LEU A 69 0.38 -8.45 20.49
C LEU A 69 -0.69 -7.42 20.87
N GLY A 70 -1.94 -7.85 21.08
CA GLY A 70 -3.06 -6.95 21.38
C GLY A 70 -3.39 -5.99 20.23
N ILE A 71 -3.10 -6.37 18.99
CA ILE A 71 -3.35 -5.54 17.81
C ILE A 71 -4.81 -5.71 17.37
N SER A 72 -5.54 -4.60 17.32
CA SER A 72 -6.89 -4.57 16.77
C SER A 72 -6.88 -4.69 15.25
N ILE A 73 -7.97 -5.20 14.69
CA ILE A 73 -8.18 -5.23 13.24
C ILE A 73 -8.27 -3.79 12.73
N PRO A 74 -7.38 -3.35 11.82
CA PRO A 74 -7.39 -2.00 11.27
C PRO A 74 -8.62 -1.81 10.36
N VAL A 75 -9.14 -0.58 10.30
CA VAL A 75 -10.28 -0.30 9.41
C VAL A 75 -9.82 -0.20 7.95
N TYR A 76 -10.77 -0.36 7.01
CA TYR A 76 -10.47 -0.37 5.58
C TYR A 76 -9.72 0.90 5.13
N GLU A 77 -10.13 2.07 5.60
CA GLU A 77 -9.52 3.35 5.21
C GLU A 77 -8.04 3.41 5.60
N GLU A 78 -7.69 3.00 6.81
CA GLU A 78 -6.29 2.94 7.27
C GLU A 78 -5.47 2.03 6.36
N CYS A 79 -6.01 0.85 6.03
CA CYS A 79 -5.37 -0.12 5.16
C CYS A 79 -5.15 0.43 3.74
N ALA A 80 -6.17 1.07 3.17
CA ALA A 80 -6.13 1.68 1.85
C ALA A 80 -5.12 2.83 1.79
N ARG A 81 -5.07 3.69 2.82
CA ARG A 81 -4.11 4.79 2.94
C ARG A 81 -2.67 4.28 3.12
N THR A 82 -2.47 3.18 3.82
CA THR A 82 -1.17 2.49 3.85
C THR A 82 -0.80 1.92 2.48
N TYR A 83 -1.75 1.34 1.75
CA TYR A 83 -1.45 0.85 0.40
C TYR A 83 -1.05 1.97 -0.56
N LEU A 84 -1.71 3.14 -0.50
CA LEU A 84 -1.29 4.36 -1.21
C LEU A 84 0.15 4.77 -0.90
N TYR A 85 0.59 4.63 0.37
CA TYR A 85 1.96 4.91 0.77
C TYR A 85 2.96 4.02 0.02
N TYR A 86 2.69 2.71 -0.08
CA TYR A 86 3.54 1.80 -0.84
C TYR A 86 3.51 2.10 -2.35
N LEU A 87 2.36 2.44 -2.93
CA LEU A 87 2.27 2.87 -4.34
C LEU A 87 3.11 4.13 -4.59
N CYS A 88 3.07 5.11 -3.69
CA CYS A 88 3.92 6.29 -3.77
C CYS A 88 5.41 5.91 -3.70
N LYS A 89 5.80 4.95 -2.85
CA LYS A 89 7.18 4.45 -2.80
C LYS A 89 7.61 3.77 -4.09
N GLU A 90 6.72 3.04 -4.76
CA GLU A 90 6.99 2.47 -6.09
C GLU A 90 7.24 3.54 -7.15
N ILE A 91 6.53 4.68 -7.09
CA ILE A 91 6.79 5.84 -7.97
C ILE A 91 8.21 6.37 -7.74
N ILE A 92 8.61 6.55 -6.47
CA ILE A 92 9.93 7.12 -6.14
C ILE A 92 11.07 6.16 -6.49
N SER A 93 10.88 4.86 -6.28
CA SER A 93 11.88 3.84 -6.61
C SER A 93 11.91 3.47 -8.10
N ASN A 94 10.93 3.94 -8.88
CA ASN A 94 10.73 3.58 -10.27
C ASN A 94 10.67 2.05 -10.48
N SER A 95 10.03 1.33 -9.54
CA SER A 95 9.97 -0.14 -9.55
C SER A 95 8.95 -0.72 -10.53
N ARG A 96 8.01 0.11 -10.98
CA ARG A 96 6.94 -0.24 -11.92
C ARG A 96 6.58 0.97 -12.78
N ASN A 97 5.91 0.75 -13.91
CA ASN A 97 5.45 1.81 -14.79
C ASN A 97 4.60 2.84 -14.02
N THR A 98 4.99 4.11 -14.09
CA THR A 98 4.34 5.20 -13.35
C THR A 98 2.86 5.34 -13.68
N ASN A 99 2.45 5.16 -14.93
CA ASN A 99 1.04 5.32 -15.33
C ASN A 99 0.18 4.21 -14.73
N ASP A 100 0.69 2.97 -14.69
CA ASP A 100 0.00 1.86 -14.04
C ASP A 100 -0.16 2.10 -12.53
N ILE A 101 0.88 2.67 -11.89
CA ILE A 101 0.81 3.03 -10.47
C ILE A 101 -0.22 4.15 -10.23
N VAL A 102 -0.27 5.19 -11.08
CA VAL A 102 -1.27 6.27 -10.96
C VAL A 102 -2.69 5.71 -11.10
N LYS A 103 -2.92 4.78 -12.03
CA LYS A 103 -4.22 4.10 -12.17
C LYS A 103 -4.60 3.30 -10.92
N ASP A 104 -3.64 2.62 -10.31
CA ASP A 104 -3.88 1.93 -9.03
C ASP A 104 -4.17 2.91 -7.89
N ILE A 105 -3.48 4.06 -7.85
CA ILE A 105 -3.76 5.13 -6.89
C ILE A 105 -5.19 5.63 -7.08
N LEU A 106 -5.61 5.97 -8.31
CA LEU A 106 -6.95 6.46 -8.58
C LEU A 106 -8.04 5.45 -8.18
N LYS A 107 -7.78 4.15 -8.41
CA LYS A 107 -8.66 3.10 -7.94
C LYS A 107 -8.83 3.16 -6.41
N VAL A 108 -7.76 3.33 -5.66
CA VAL A 108 -7.87 3.47 -4.20
C VAL A 108 -8.60 4.76 -3.81
N VAL A 109 -8.32 5.88 -4.49
CA VAL A 109 -9.00 7.17 -4.25
C VAL A 109 -10.51 7.05 -4.42
N SER A 110 -10.97 6.40 -5.50
CA SER A 110 -12.40 6.15 -5.73
C SER A 110 -13.01 5.19 -4.69
N GLU A 111 -12.28 4.18 -4.23
CA GLU A 111 -12.71 3.28 -3.16
C GLU A 111 -12.83 3.98 -1.80
N LEU A 112 -12.14 5.11 -1.62
CA LEU A 112 -12.23 5.99 -0.46
C LEU A 112 -13.23 7.14 -0.64
N ASP A 113 -14.03 7.12 -1.70
CA ASP A 113 -15.01 8.16 -2.04
C ASP A 113 -14.38 9.55 -2.25
N TYR A 114 -13.25 9.59 -2.96
CA TYR A 114 -12.59 10.82 -3.42
C TYR A 114 -12.30 11.83 -2.29
N PRO A 115 -11.52 11.45 -1.26
CA PRO A 115 -11.25 12.36 -0.16
C PRO A 115 -10.46 13.57 -0.65
N GLU A 116 -10.76 14.74 -0.08
CA GLU A 116 -10.23 16.05 -0.50
C GLU A 116 -8.69 16.05 -0.59
N ASP A 117 -8.02 15.37 0.34
CA ASP A 117 -6.57 15.31 0.42
C ASP A 117 -5.90 14.48 -0.70
N LEU A 118 -6.69 13.76 -1.52
CA LEU A 118 -6.22 12.94 -2.63
C LEU A 118 -6.71 13.42 -4.00
N ILE A 119 -7.48 14.52 -4.09
CA ILE A 119 -8.05 15.00 -5.35
C ILE A 119 -7.00 15.32 -6.41
N THR A 120 -5.80 15.73 -6.01
CA THR A 120 -4.70 15.97 -6.96
C THR A 120 -4.39 14.74 -7.82
N TRP A 121 -4.56 13.53 -7.29
CA TRP A 121 -4.36 12.29 -8.06
C TRP A 121 -5.40 12.08 -9.15
N VAL A 122 -6.63 12.59 -8.98
CA VAL A 122 -7.67 12.58 -10.02
C VAL A 122 -7.23 13.47 -11.19
N ASN A 123 -6.79 14.69 -10.89
CA ASN A 123 -6.32 15.63 -11.91
C ASN A 123 -5.10 15.09 -12.67
N ILE A 124 -4.18 14.42 -11.96
CA ILE A 124 -3.00 13.78 -12.56
C ILE A 124 -3.42 12.68 -13.56
N ASP A 125 -4.37 11.83 -13.19
CA ASP A 125 -4.85 10.76 -14.09
C ASP A 125 -5.53 11.34 -15.34
N GLU A 126 -6.37 12.36 -15.17
CA GLU A 126 -6.98 13.08 -16.30
C GLU A 126 -5.91 13.67 -17.25
N ASP A 127 -4.85 14.28 -16.70
CA ASP A 127 -3.76 14.83 -17.50
C ASP A 127 -2.98 13.73 -18.24
N LEU A 128 -2.76 12.57 -17.62
CA LEU A 128 -2.14 11.42 -18.29
C LEU A 128 -3.00 10.89 -19.43
N ASP A 129 -4.31 10.75 -19.21
CA ASP A 129 -5.24 10.31 -20.25
C ASP A 129 -5.26 11.28 -21.43
N ARG A 130 -5.26 12.60 -21.18
CA ARG A 130 -5.12 13.62 -22.24
C ARG A 130 -3.79 13.51 -22.98
N ILE A 131 -2.69 13.24 -22.28
CA ILE A 131 -1.39 13.05 -22.93
C ILE A 131 -1.41 11.83 -23.87
N MET A 132 -2.07 10.75 -23.46
CA MET A 132 -2.08 9.47 -24.18
C MET A 132 -3.05 9.42 -25.34
N TYR A 133 -4.24 10.00 -25.19
CA TYR A 133 -5.37 9.75 -26.09
C TYR A 133 -5.92 10.99 -26.80
N ASP A 134 -5.57 12.20 -26.37
CA ASP A 134 -6.11 13.43 -26.95
C ASP A 134 -5.17 14.03 -28.01
N ASP A 135 -5.67 14.13 -29.25
CA ASP A 135 -4.99 14.75 -30.39
C ASP A 135 -5.52 16.14 -30.75
N GLN A 136 -6.61 16.60 -30.10
CA GLN A 136 -7.39 17.75 -30.56
C GLN A 136 -7.51 18.91 -29.54
N TYR A 137 -7.22 18.70 -28.25
CA TYR A 137 -7.23 19.75 -27.23
C TYR A 137 -5.84 20.11 -26.69
N HIS A 138 -5.78 21.11 -25.79
CA HIS A 138 -4.54 21.51 -25.11
C HIS A 138 -3.94 20.30 -24.38
N LYS A 139 -2.80 19.83 -24.88
CA LYS A 139 -2.07 18.71 -24.32
C LYS A 139 -1.25 19.16 -23.11
N PRO A 140 -1.47 18.59 -21.91
CA PRO A 140 -0.63 18.88 -20.76
C PRO A 140 0.85 18.60 -21.07
N ASN A 141 1.76 19.37 -20.47
CA ASN A 141 3.18 19.15 -20.61
C ASN A 141 3.58 17.88 -19.85
N GLU A 142 3.92 16.81 -20.58
CA GLU A 142 4.28 15.51 -19.99
C GLU A 142 5.40 15.61 -18.94
N VAL A 143 6.39 16.48 -19.17
CA VAL A 143 7.49 16.66 -18.21
C VAL A 143 6.99 17.30 -16.91
N GLU A 144 6.05 18.22 -16.99
CA GLU A 144 5.44 18.85 -15.81
C GLU A 144 4.54 17.87 -15.06
N VAL A 145 3.72 17.09 -15.77
CA VAL A 145 2.89 16.04 -15.16
C VAL A 145 3.74 14.99 -14.45
N ARG A 146 4.84 14.54 -15.07
CA ARG A 146 5.80 13.61 -14.42
C ARG A 146 6.45 14.21 -13.17
N LYS A 147 6.80 15.50 -13.19
CA LYS A 147 7.32 16.19 -11.99
C LYS A 147 6.25 16.27 -10.90
N GLN A 148 5.01 16.54 -11.27
CA GLN A 148 3.88 16.63 -10.34
C GLN A 148 3.60 15.29 -9.67
N ILE A 149 3.62 14.18 -10.43
CA ILE A 149 3.49 12.82 -9.88
C ILE A 149 4.54 12.55 -8.80
N ILE A 150 5.81 12.84 -9.09
CA ILE A 150 6.90 12.63 -8.13
C ILE A 150 6.73 13.54 -6.90
N LEU A 151 6.33 14.80 -7.11
CA LEU A 151 6.11 15.75 -6.02
C LEU A 151 5.00 15.28 -5.08
N GLU A 152 3.84 14.88 -5.61
CA GLU A 152 2.71 14.42 -4.81
C GLU A 152 3.01 13.09 -4.10
N ALA A 153 3.71 12.16 -4.75
CA ALA A 153 4.17 10.94 -4.10
C ALA A 153 5.10 11.24 -2.90
N LYS A 154 6.05 12.18 -3.05
CA LYS A 154 6.92 12.61 -1.94
C LYS A 154 6.15 13.28 -0.82
N LYS A 155 5.21 14.17 -1.15
CA LYS A 155 4.35 14.84 -0.16
C LYS A 155 3.54 13.83 0.64
N TYR A 156 2.95 12.84 -0.03
CA TYR A 156 2.16 11.80 0.62
C TYR A 156 3.00 10.96 1.57
N ILE A 157 4.17 10.48 1.11
CA ILE A 157 5.12 9.73 1.96
C ILE A 157 5.52 10.55 3.19
N ALA A 158 5.93 11.81 3.00
CA ALA A 158 6.33 12.68 4.09
C ALA A 158 5.18 12.96 5.08
N LYS A 159 3.95 13.12 4.60
CA LYS A 159 2.76 13.29 5.45
C LYS A 159 2.56 12.07 6.34
N VAL A 160 2.63 10.86 5.77
CA VAL A 160 2.46 9.60 6.51
C VAL A 160 3.58 9.44 7.55
N ASP A 161 4.84 9.59 7.14
CA ASP A 161 6.00 9.43 8.03
C ASP A 161 6.02 10.50 9.16
N VAL A 162 5.44 11.69 8.97
CA VAL A 162 5.34 12.74 10.00
C VAL A 162 4.18 12.53 10.98
N LEU A 163 3.03 12.03 10.49
CA LEU A 163 1.87 11.72 11.35
C LEU A 163 2.16 10.62 12.37
N GLU A 164 3.24 9.86 12.18
CA GLU A 164 3.65 8.74 13.02
C GLU A 164 4.69 9.13 14.10
N VAL A 165 5.20 10.36 14.08
CA VAL A 165 6.17 10.89 15.07
C VAL A 165 5.49 11.68 16.20
N ASN A 166 4.21 12.04 16.03
CA ASN A 166 3.40 12.78 17.00
C ASN A 166 2.41 11.88 17.74
#